data_AF-A0A069IVQ0-F1
#
_entry.id   AF-A0A069IVQ0-F1
#
_cell.length_a   1.000
_cell.length_b   1.000
_cell.length_c   1.000
_cell.angle_alpha   90.00
_cell.angle_beta   90.00
_cell.angle_gamma   90.00
#
_symmetry.space_group_name_H-M   'P 1'
#
loop_
_entity.id
_entity.type
_entity.pdbx_description
1 polymer ?
#
loop_
_entity_poly.entity_id
_entity_poly.type
_entity_poly.pdbx_seq_one_letter_code
_entity_poly.pdbx_strand_id
1 'polypeptide(L)'
;MPAGLVSADPATGTPFPRRIRAGVVNFNRPTTGAAGDMPFGGLGASGNHRPSAYYAADYCAYPVASFEANAVANIEGEIKGLRS
;
A
#
# COMPACT_ATOMS: atom_id res chain seq x y z
N MET A 1 1.71 -10.67 -11.29
CA MET A 1 1.98 -12.09 -11.02
C MET A 1 3.19 -12.24 -10.10
N PRO A 2 3.32 -13.36 -9.35
CA PRO A 2 4.46 -13.63 -8.46
C PRO A 2 5.74 -13.98 -9.22
N ALA A 3 6.89 -13.83 -8.57
CA ALA A 3 8.20 -14.27 -9.04
C ALA A 3 8.99 -14.94 -7.92
N GLY A 4 10.03 -15.72 -8.25
CA GLY A 4 10.88 -16.33 -7.24
C GLY A 4 12.29 -16.62 -7.72
N LEU A 5 13.21 -16.77 -6.76
CA LEU A 5 14.60 -17.14 -6.97
C LEU A 5 14.94 -18.33 -6.06
N VAL A 6 15.52 -19.37 -6.65
CA VAL A 6 16.10 -20.50 -5.91
C VAL A 6 17.61 -20.41 -6.06
N SER A 7 18.32 -20.24 -4.95
CA SER A 7 19.78 -20.11 -4.93
C SER A 7 20.36 -20.48 -3.57
N ALA A 8 21.51 -21.15 -3.58
CA ALA A 8 22.31 -21.42 -2.38
C ALA A 8 23.23 -20.24 -2.01
N ASP A 9 23.47 -19.30 -2.93
CA ASP A 9 24.30 -18.13 -2.70
C ASP A 9 23.45 -16.95 -2.19
N PRO A 10 23.59 -16.53 -0.92
CA PRO A 10 22.84 -15.41 -0.37
C PRO A 10 23.16 -14.07 -1.06
N ALA A 11 24.31 -13.92 -1.71
CA ALA A 11 24.66 -12.71 -2.45
C ALA A 11 23.73 -12.46 -3.64
N THR A 12 23.11 -13.51 -4.20
CA THR A 12 22.10 -13.39 -5.26
C THR A 12 20.72 -12.94 -4.76
N GLY A 13 20.45 -13.12 -3.45
CA GLY A 13 19.18 -12.78 -2.82
C GLY A 13 18.90 -11.28 -2.73
N THR A 14 19.94 -10.44 -2.58
CA THR A 14 19.80 -8.97 -2.50
C THR A 14 19.54 -8.27 -3.84
N PRO A 15 20.25 -8.59 -4.95
CA PRO A 15 20.01 -7.93 -6.23
C PRO A 15 18.71 -8.35 -6.92
N PHE A 16 18.21 -9.56 -6.68
CA PHE A 16 17.00 -10.07 -7.32
C PHE A 16 15.72 -9.25 -7.03
N PRO A 17 15.31 -9.02 -5.76
CA PRO A 17 14.14 -8.22 -5.44
C PRO A 17 14.29 -6.75 -5.87
N ARG A 18 15.52 -6.24 -6.01
CA ARG A 18 15.79 -4.87 -6.51
C ARG A 18 15.53 -4.69 -8.00
N ARG A 19 15.49 -5.77 -8.78
CA ARG A 19 15.37 -5.72 -10.25
C ARG A 19 14.04 -6.27 -10.76
N ILE A 20 13.46 -7.23 -10.04
CA ILE A 20 12.22 -7.89 -10.46
C ILE A 20 11.00 -6.97 -10.32
N ARG A 21 10.09 -7.02 -11.29
CA ARG A 21 8.82 -6.28 -11.29
C ARG A 21 7.65 -7.22 -11.04
N ALA A 22 7.58 -7.74 -9.82
CA ALA A 22 6.52 -8.61 -9.34
C ALA A 22 5.99 -8.11 -8.00
N GLY A 23 4.72 -8.36 -7.72
CA GLY A 23 4.14 -7.92 -6.44
C GLY A 23 4.26 -8.95 -5.30
N VAL A 24 4.73 -10.16 -5.60
CA VAL A 24 5.15 -11.17 -4.62
C VAL A 24 6.47 -11.75 -5.11
N VAL A 25 7.48 -11.79 -4.23
CA VAL A 25 8.84 -12.24 -4.56
C VAL A 25 9.30 -13.22 -3.50
N ASN A 26 9.49 -14.48 -3.88
CA ASN A 26 9.88 -15.56 -2.96
C ASN A 26 11.33 -15.99 -3.18
N PHE A 27 12.12 -16.10 -2.11
CA PHE A 27 13.49 -16.63 -2.16
C PHE A 27 13.54 -18.01 -1.48
N ASN A 28 14.01 -19.03 -2.19
CA ASN A 28 14.05 -20.43 -1.74
C ASN A 28 12.69 -20.95 -1.21
N ARG A 29 11.59 -20.43 -1.77
CA ARG A 29 10.22 -20.90 -1.54
C ARG A 29 9.42 -20.94 -2.85
N PRO A 30 8.40 -21.80 -2.97
CA PRO A 30 7.55 -21.90 -4.16
C PRO A 30 6.91 -20.55 -4.53
N THR A 31 6.71 -20.27 -5.82
CA THR A 31 6.04 -19.05 -6.32
C THR A 31 4.55 -18.99 -5.97
N THR A 32 3.94 -20.12 -5.60
CA THR A 32 2.57 -20.22 -5.07
C THR A 32 2.46 -19.86 -3.60
N GLY A 33 3.59 -19.78 -2.88
CA GLY A 33 3.61 -19.35 -1.49
C GLY A 33 3.19 -17.88 -1.36
N ALA A 34 2.09 -17.64 -0.64
CA ALA A 34 1.58 -16.31 -0.30
C ALA A 34 1.09 -16.31 1.15
N ALA A 35 1.10 -15.14 1.78
CA ALA A 35 0.66 -14.96 3.15
C ALA A 35 -0.55 -14.00 3.17
N GLY A 36 -1.64 -14.39 3.84
CA GLY A 36 -2.89 -13.63 3.85
C GLY A 36 -2.83 -12.35 4.70
N ASP A 37 -1.88 -12.28 5.61
CA ASP A 37 -1.52 -11.14 6.45
C ASP A 37 -0.55 -10.16 5.75
N MET A 38 -0.23 -10.41 4.48
CA MET A 38 0.54 -9.49 3.64
C MET A 38 -0.29 -9.06 2.41
N PRO A 39 0.03 -7.92 1.78
CA PRO A 39 -0.62 -7.50 0.54
C PRO A 39 -0.38 -8.50 -0.59
N PHE A 40 -1.40 -8.76 -1.42
CA PHE A 40 -1.28 -9.63 -2.60
C PHE A 40 -1.84 -8.95 -3.85
N GLY A 41 -0.97 -8.59 -4.80
CA GLY A 41 -1.40 -7.96 -6.06
C GLY A 41 -0.29 -7.93 -7.09
N GLY A 42 -0.64 -8.00 -8.38
CA GLY A 42 0.32 -7.94 -9.47
C GLY A 42 0.64 -6.51 -9.92
N LEU A 43 1.84 -6.30 -10.44
CA LEU A 43 2.24 -5.10 -11.17
C LEU A 43 1.95 -5.23 -12.68
N GLY A 44 1.96 -4.11 -13.42
CA GLY A 44 1.76 -4.08 -14.87
C GLY A 44 0.39 -4.62 -15.27
N ALA A 45 0.32 -5.42 -16.34
CA ALA A 45 -0.95 -6.00 -16.82
C ALA A 45 -1.62 -6.98 -15.82
N SER A 46 -0.95 -7.36 -14.73
CA SER A 46 -1.50 -8.25 -13.72
C SER A 46 -2.30 -7.55 -12.62
N GLY A 47 -2.50 -6.23 -12.69
CA GLY A 47 -3.20 -5.48 -11.67
C GLY A 47 -3.40 -4.02 -12.04
N ASN A 48 -4.01 -3.27 -11.12
CA ASN A 48 -4.37 -1.87 -11.30
C ASN A 48 -4.01 -1.03 -10.05
N HIS A 49 -2.94 -1.43 -9.35
CA HIS A 49 -2.48 -0.79 -8.11
C HIS A 49 -3.47 -0.86 -6.93
N ARG A 50 -4.39 -1.83 -6.94
CA ARG A 50 -5.26 -2.17 -5.80
C ARG A 50 -4.99 -3.61 -5.33
N PRO A 51 -3.90 -3.84 -4.59
CA PRO A 51 -3.60 -5.18 -4.06
C PRO A 51 -4.69 -5.63 -3.08
N SER A 52 -4.95 -6.93 -3.07
CA SER A 52 -5.90 -7.60 -2.18
C SER A 52 -5.19 -8.23 -0.98
N ALA A 53 -5.75 -9.30 -0.41
CA ALA A 53 -5.36 -9.89 0.86
C ALA A 53 -5.38 -8.83 1.98
N TYR A 54 -4.26 -8.56 2.63
CA TYR A 54 -4.22 -7.59 3.73
C TYR A 54 -4.67 -6.17 3.32
N TYR A 55 -4.36 -5.73 2.10
CA TYR A 55 -4.77 -4.41 1.57
C TYR A 55 -6.15 -4.40 0.93
N ALA A 56 -6.93 -5.49 1.03
CA ALA A 56 -8.31 -5.48 0.55
C ALA A 56 -9.16 -4.41 1.24
N ALA A 57 -8.85 -4.09 2.51
CA ALA A 57 -9.51 -3.01 3.25
C ALA A 57 -9.45 -1.66 2.52
N ASP A 58 -8.33 -1.37 1.85
CA ASP A 58 -8.07 -0.08 1.19
C ASP A 58 -9.01 0.20 0.02
N TYR A 59 -9.55 -0.84 -0.62
CA TYR A 59 -10.54 -0.69 -1.69
C TYR A 59 -11.97 -1.06 -1.27
N CYS A 60 -12.15 -1.60 -0.07
CA CYS A 60 -13.47 -1.91 0.50
C CYS A 60 -14.08 -0.71 1.25
N ALA A 61 -13.26 0.22 1.72
CA ALA A 61 -13.69 1.42 2.43
C ALA A 61 -13.05 2.68 1.82
N TYR A 62 -13.71 3.82 2.02
CA TYR A 62 -13.15 5.13 1.68
C TYR A 62 -12.99 5.96 2.96
N PRO A 63 -11.89 6.69 3.13
CA PRO A 63 -11.70 7.52 4.32
C PRO A 63 -12.64 8.72 4.29
N VAL A 64 -13.23 9.04 5.44
CA VAL A 64 -13.94 10.28 5.70
C VAL A 64 -13.26 10.97 6.88
N ALA A 65 -12.87 12.22 6.69
CA ALA A 65 -12.31 13.06 7.76
C ALA A 65 -13.29 14.19 8.06
N SER A 66 -13.64 14.39 9.34
CA SER A 66 -14.48 15.49 9.81
C SER A 66 -13.71 16.39 10.78
N PHE A 67 -14.05 17.68 10.78
CA PHE A 67 -13.70 18.62 11.85
C PHE A 67 -15.00 18.96 12.57
N GLU A 68 -15.09 18.59 13.84
CA GLU A 68 -16.28 18.75 14.65
C GLU A 68 -15.99 19.72 15.81
N ALA A 69 -16.91 20.64 16.04
CA ALA A 69 -16.88 21.58 17.15
C ALA A 69 -18.19 21.49 17.92
N ASN A 70 -18.11 21.61 19.26
CA ASN A 70 -19.29 21.50 20.14
C ASN A 70 -20.27 22.67 19.97
N ALA A 71 -19.82 23.80 19.42
CA ALA A 71 -20.62 24.98 19.18
C ALA A 71 -20.06 25.80 18.03
N VAL A 72 -20.91 26.63 17.41
CA VAL A 72 -20.48 27.66 16.46
C VAL A 72 -19.80 28.78 17.23
N ALA A 73 -18.59 29.17 16.82
CA ALA A 73 -17.86 30.31 17.36
C ALA A 73 -17.62 31.35 16.26
N ASN A 74 -17.70 32.64 16.61
CA ASN A 74 -17.27 33.71 15.72
C ASN A 74 -15.74 33.76 15.70
N ILE A 75 -15.14 33.54 14.52
CA ILE A 75 -13.68 33.56 14.30
C ILE A 75 -13.23 34.77 13.46
N GLU A 76 -14.07 35.78 13.24
CA GLU A 76 -13.75 36.96 12.42
C GLU A 76 -12.50 37.69 12.94
N GLY A 77 -12.30 37.72 14.26
CA GLY A 77 -11.10 38.30 14.89
C GLY A 77 -9.79 37.54 14.61
N GLU A 78 -9.89 36.29 14.16
CA GLU A 78 -8.75 35.44 13.77
C GLU A 78 -8.44 35.56 12.26
N ILE A 79 -9.41 36.03 11.46
CA ILE A 79 -9.25 36.17 10.01
C ILE A 79 -8.63 37.53 9.69
N LYS A 80 -7.31 37.54 9.51
CA LYS A 80 -6.55 38.75 9.18
C LYS A 80 -7.07 39.40 7.89
N GLY A 81 -7.52 40.65 7.99
CA GLY A 81 -7.96 41.47 6.85
C GLY A 81 -9.46 41.44 6.57
N LEU A 82 -10.24 40.69 7.34
CA LEU A 82 -11.70 40.83 7.33
C LEU A 82 -12.07 42.17 7.98
N ARG A 83 -12.76 43.05 7.25
CA ARG A 83 -13.36 44.28 7.81
C ARG A 83 -14.84 43.99 8.09
N SER A 84 -15.26 44.20 9.34
CA SER A 84 -16.67 44.20 9.74
C SER A 84 -17.39 45.47 9.32
#